data_AF-A0A392PKL5-F1
#
_entry.id   AF-A0A392PKL5-F1
#
_cell.length_a   1.000
_cell.length_b   1.000
_cell.length_c   1.000
_cell.angle_alpha   90.00
_cell.angle_beta   90.00
_cell.angle_gamma   90.00
#
_symmetry.space_group_name_H-M   'P 1'
#
loop_
_entity.id
_entity.type
_entity.pdbx_description
1 polymer ?
#
loop_
_entity_poly.entity_id
_entity_poly.type
_entity_poly.pdbx_seq_one_letter_code
_entity_poly.pdbx_strand_id
1 'polypeptide(L)' 'GRNGSILIAGFSAERNALPNHGLRGFEVIDNAKSQIEAIYPRVVSCADILALAARDAVNL' A
#
# COMPACT_ATOMS: atom_id res chain seq x y z
N GLY A 1 -7.11 11.18 1.99
CA GLY A 1 -7.39 11.07 0.54
C GLY A 1 -6.98 9.70 0.05
N ARG A 2 -7.29 9.30 -1.19
CA ARG A 2 -6.84 8.01 -1.78
C ARG A 2 -5.57 8.20 -2.61
N ASN A 3 -4.48 8.57 -1.96
CA ASN A 3 -3.19 8.86 -2.57
C ASN A 3 -2.05 7.96 -2.08
N GLY A 4 -2.34 6.99 -1.20
CA GLY A 4 -1.34 6.03 -0.70
C GLY A 4 -0.34 6.62 0.31
N SER A 5 -0.59 7.81 0.87
CA SER A 5 0.31 8.42 1.87
C SER A 5 0.51 7.57 3.13
N ILE A 6 -0.49 6.75 3.48
CA ILE A 6 -0.43 5.78 4.57
C ILE A 6 0.67 4.71 4.41
N LEU A 7 1.14 4.48 3.18
CA LEU A 7 2.18 3.49 2.89
C LEU A 7 3.60 4.03 3.14
N ILE A 8 3.76 5.34 3.34
CA ILE A 8 5.07 5.97 3.54
C ILE A 8 5.58 5.66 4.95
N ALA A 9 6.82 5.20 5.07
CA ALA A 9 7.50 5.02 6.34
C ALA A 9 8.33 6.26 6.71
N GLY A 10 8.34 6.65 7.99
CA GLY A 10 9.12 7.78 8.50
C GLY A 10 8.59 8.30 9.83
N PHE A 11 9.41 9.04 10.58
CA PHE A 11 9.05 9.52 11.92
C PHE A 11 7.74 10.32 11.93
N SER A 12 7.55 11.23 10.96
CA SER A 12 6.34 12.05 10.81
C SER A 12 5.35 11.50 9.79
N ALA A 13 5.47 10.22 9.40
CA ALA A 13 4.60 9.64 8.38
C ALA A 13 3.21 9.32 8.94
N GLU A 14 2.19 9.40 8.07
CA GLU A 14 0.80 9.06 8.40
C GLU A 14 0.69 7.64 9.00
N ARG A 15 1.53 6.71 8.54
CA ARG A 15 1.63 5.33 9.05
C ARG A 15 1.83 5.24 10.56
N ASN A 16 2.54 6.21 11.14
CA ASN A 16 2.87 6.26 12.57
C ASN A 16 1.92 7.16 13.37
N ALA A 17 0.86 7.68 12.74
CA ALA A 17 -0.16 8.42 13.48
C ALA A 17 -0.90 7.47 14.44
N LEU A 18 -1.21 7.95 15.64
CA LEU A 18 -1.95 7.20 16.67
C LEU A 18 -3.19 6.45 16.13
N PRO A 19 -4.05 7.04 15.26
CA PRO A 19 -5.21 6.34 14.71
C PRO A 19 -4.87 5.16 13.79
N ASN A 20 -3.67 5.16 13.22
CA ASN A 20 -3.20 4.15 12.26
C ASN A 20 -2.35 3.05 12.94
N HIS A 21 -2.14 3.16 14.25
CA HIS A 21 -1.52 2.11 15.03
C HIS A 21 -2.36 0.83 14.99
N GLY A 22 -1.74 -0.28 14.57
CA GLY A 22 -2.40 -1.58 14.46
C GLY A 22 -2.86 -1.95 13.06
N LEU A 23 -2.73 -1.05 12.07
CA LEU A 23 -2.83 -1.42 10.66
C LEU A 23 -1.74 -2.46 10.31
N ARG A 24 -2.07 -3.41 9.43
CA ARG A 24 -1.21 -4.52 9.02
C ARG A 24 -1.27 -4.71 7.51
N GLY A 25 -0.40 -5.55 6.96
CA GLY A 25 -0.41 -5.91 5.53
C GLY A 25 0.34 -4.92 4.64
N PHE A 26 1.15 -4.03 5.21
CA PHE A 26 2.01 -3.12 4.45
C PHE A 26 3.00 -3.91 3.58
N GLU A 27 3.55 -4.97 4.13
CA GLU A 27 4.48 -5.89 3.48
C GLU A 27 3.87 -6.58 2.26
N VAL A 28 2.56 -6.85 2.28
CA VAL A 28 1.85 -7.45 1.15
C VAL A 28 1.79 -6.47 -0.02
N ILE A 29 1.50 -5.21 0.27
CA ILE A 29 1.45 -4.13 -0.72
C ILE A 29 2.84 -3.86 -1.29
N ASP A 30 3.86 -3.79 -0.43
CA ASP A 30 5.26 -3.59 -0.85
C ASP A 30 5.75 -4.74 -1.73
N ASN A 31 5.41 -5.98 -1.37
CA ASN A 31 5.77 -7.16 -2.16
C ASN A 31 5.08 -7.15 -3.52
N ALA A 32 3.77 -6.89 -3.58
CA ALA A 32 3.03 -6.78 -4.83
C ALA A 32 3.62 -5.69 -5.73
N LYS A 33 3.95 -4.52 -5.16
CA LYS A 33 4.62 -3.43 -5.88
C LYS A 33 5.97 -3.87 -6.44
N SER A 34 6.79 -4.57 -5.66
CA SER A 34 8.10 -5.04 -6.09
C SER A 34 8.03 -6.03 -7.27
N GLN A 35 7.06 -6.94 -7.24
CA GLN A 35 6.85 -7.91 -8.34
C GLN A 35 6.40 -7.22 -9.63
N ILE A 36 5.46 -6.26 -9.52
CA ILE A 36 4.96 -5.51 -10.68
C ILE A 36 6.08 -4.67 -11.27
N GLU A 37 6.84 -3.95 -10.45
CA GLU A 37 7.94 -3.10 -10.90
C GLU A 37 9.09 -3.88 -11.55
N ALA A 38 9.30 -5.14 -11.15
CA ALA A 38 10.30 -6.02 -11.76
C ALA A 38 9.97 -6.37 -13.23
N ILE A 39 8.68 -6.37 -13.60
CA ILE A 39 8.21 -6.69 -14.95
C ILE A 39 7.88 -5.41 -15.74
N TYR A 40 7.22 -4.46 -15.08
CA TYR A 40 6.69 -3.23 -15.65
C TYR A 40 7.05 -2.01 -14.77
N PRO A 41 8.24 -1.41 -14.98
CA PRO A 41 8.69 -0.28 -14.19
C PRO A 41 7.75 0.93 -14.31
N ARG A 42 7.34 1.48 -13.16
CA ARG A 42 6.57 2.72 -12.99
C ARG A 42 5.17 2.72 -13.63
N VAL A 43 4.59 1.55 -13.91
CA VAL A 43 3.28 1.47 -14.58
C VAL A 43 2.10 1.61 -13.63
N VAL A 44 2.19 1.03 -12.42
CA VAL A 44 1.07 0.96 -11.47
C VAL A 44 1.37 1.79 -10.22
N SER A 45 0.46 2.64 -9.75
CA SER A 45 0.66 3.41 -8.52
C SER A 45 0.39 2.58 -7.26
N CYS A 46 0.99 2.95 -6.13
CA CYS A 46 0.74 2.25 -4.86
C CYS A 46 -0.72 2.40 -4.38
N ALA A 47 -1.40 3.50 -4.74
CA ALA A 47 -2.81 3.69 -4.42
C ALA A 47 -3.71 2.72 -5.21
N ASP A 48 -3.36 2.42 -6.46
CA ASP A 48 -4.11 1.47 -7.29
C ASP A 48 -3.91 0.04 -6.79
N ILE A 49 -2.68 -0.35 -6.41
CA ILE A 49 -2.41 -1.65 -5.79
C ILE A 49 -3.24 -1.81 -4.52
N LEU A 50 -3.28 -0.79 -3.66
CA LEU A 50 -4.07 -0.82 -2.44
C LEU A 50 -5.58 -0.98 -2.73
N ALA A 51 -6.10 -0.28 -3.73
CA ALA A 51 -7.50 -0.37 -4.12
C ALA A 51 -7.87 -1.76 -4.68
N LEU A 52 -7.00 -2.33 -5.53
CA LEU A 52 -7.18 -3.67 -6.09
C LEU A 52 -7.10 -4.75 -5.00
N ALA A 53 -6.09 -4.68 -4.13
CA ALA A 53 -5.94 -5.62 -3.02
C ALA A 53 -7.15 -5.58 -2.08
N ALA A 54 -7.66 -4.40 -1.75
CA ALA A 54 -8.86 -4.27 -0.92
C ALA A 54 -10.11 -4.85 -1.59
N ARG A 55 -10.28 -4.64 -2.90
CA ARG A 55 -11.39 -5.23 -3.67
C ARG A 55 -11.32 -6.76 -3.66
N ASP A 56 -10.14 -7.30 -3.94
CA ASP A 56 -9.96 -8.75 -4.07
C ASP A 56 -10.07 -9.45 -2.70
N ALA A 57 -9.61 -8.81 -1.62
CA ALA A 57 -9.72 -9.35 -0.25
C ALA A 57 -11.17 -9.48 0.26
N VAL A 58 -12.10 -8.67 -0.23
CA VAL A 58 -13.54 -8.77 0.12
C VAL A 58 -14.25 -9.86 -0.69
N ASN A 59 -13.71 -10.19 -1.86
CA ASN A 59 -14.27 -11.20 -2.75
C ASN A 59 -13.67 -12.61 -2.52
N LEU A 60 -12.84 -12.76 -1.49
CA LEU A 60 -12.20 -14.00 -1.07
C LEU A 60 -13.02 -14.69 0.02
#